data_AF-A0A8R1IVC5-F1
#
_entry.id   AF-A0A8R1IVC5-F1
#
_cell.length_a   1.000
_cell.length_b   1.000
_cell.length_c   1.000
_cell.angle_alpha   90.00
_cell.angle_beta   90.00
_cell.angle_gamma   90.00
#
_symmetry.space_group_name_H-M   'P 1'
#
loop_
_entity.id
_entity.type
_entity.pdbx_description
1 polymer ?
#
loop_
_entity_poly.entity_id
_entity_poly.type
_entity_poly.pdbx_seq_one_letter_code
_entity_poly.pdbx_strand_id
1 'polypeptide(L)'
;MAQSTVVRDAGFQNHSLFVLSYRDFNTWQLAKYMKNSQTCSQTVNYRCNKAPLKFKEGRTWFKSVTNSTKKIRQMGKLDNSCVCMDTGCQSGAKCNCDSRSITEDLGELVGENAGISEVVTLYDEADVHAAMSISELKCSGYQNENPIRFTGRTELQVSQWSGQSVDLQFRTSDAPATLVTVRGNYGEKIVSVSLLDGHTVQINHFEAVKIIGSQNKLNDSQWHHVLIELADGELRVTVDAAHVLMAIGENAVLEGTVVLGGESDGLIGCIRNLLINDDSVDLHQLLDSSNPPLISKTCHSLCADNFCQNSAQCYEDFVTATPYCRCAFPDVHSGANCEIDRNADSSVSFRGGHLKFDNLSSVLTAPVYFSFRTDKTHALLFFAHDQNNNFLQ
;
A
#
# COMPACT_ATOMS: atom_id res chain seq x y z
N MET A 1 17.57 -2.27 -20.99
CA MET A 1 18.68 -3.15 -20.52
C MET A 1 19.36 -2.43 -19.38
N ALA A 2 19.56 -3.07 -18.24
CA ALA A 2 20.36 -2.49 -17.16
C ALA A 2 21.77 -2.20 -17.68
N GLN A 3 22.35 -1.05 -17.32
CA GLN A 3 23.74 -0.74 -17.68
C GLN A 3 24.67 -1.81 -17.08
N SER A 4 25.59 -2.31 -17.90
CA SER A 4 26.60 -3.28 -17.45
C SER A 4 27.90 -2.54 -17.13
N THR A 5 28.48 -2.86 -15.98
CA THR A 5 29.74 -2.27 -15.50
C THR A 5 30.84 -3.32 -15.54
N VAL A 6 32.01 -2.96 -16.07
CA VAL A 6 33.18 -3.84 -16.03
C VAL A 6 33.68 -3.91 -14.60
N VAL A 7 33.62 -5.09 -13.99
CA VAL A 7 33.97 -5.33 -12.58
C VAL A 7 35.28 -6.08 -12.40
N ARG A 8 35.81 -6.66 -13.48
CA ARG A 8 37.16 -7.23 -13.56
C ARG A 8 37.71 -6.99 -14.95
N ASP A 9 38.96 -6.55 -15.02
CA ASP A 9 39.68 -6.31 -16.26
C ASP A 9 41.18 -6.48 -16.02
N ALA A 10 41.92 -6.93 -17.04
CA ALA A 10 43.37 -7.06 -16.99
C ALA A 10 44.07 -5.72 -16.69
N GLY A 11 43.45 -4.59 -17.00
CA GLY A 11 43.95 -3.26 -16.69
C GLY A 11 43.82 -2.86 -15.21
N PHE A 12 43.02 -3.57 -14.41
CA PHE A 12 42.87 -3.25 -12.98
C PHE A 12 44.09 -3.75 -12.21
N GLN A 13 44.78 -2.87 -11.48
CA GLN A 13 46.00 -3.23 -10.72
C GLN A 13 45.75 -3.54 -9.24
N ASN A 14 44.51 -3.35 -8.76
CA ASN A 14 44.13 -3.50 -7.36
C ASN A 14 42.75 -4.16 -7.23
N HIS A 15 42.38 -4.58 -6.02
CA HIS A 15 41.02 -4.98 -5.71
C HIS A 15 40.04 -3.83 -6.00
N SER A 16 38.86 -4.16 -6.50
CA SER A 16 37.83 -3.18 -6.87
C SER A 16 36.65 -3.23 -5.91
N LEU A 17 36.19 -2.04 -5.51
CA LEU A 17 34.98 -1.81 -4.73
C LEU A 17 34.06 -0.92 -5.55
N PHE A 18 32.86 -1.39 -5.81
CA PHE A 18 31.81 -0.63 -6.46
C PHE A 18 30.72 -0.33 -5.43
N VAL A 19 30.46 0.95 -5.21
CA VAL A 19 29.40 1.42 -4.30
C VAL A 19 28.17 1.74 -5.12
N LEU A 20 27.03 1.18 -4.72
CA LEU A 20 25.74 1.40 -5.37
C LEU A 20 24.95 2.44 -4.59
N SER A 21 24.39 3.40 -5.32
CA SER A 21 23.47 4.40 -4.80
C SER A 21 22.09 4.24 -5.43
N TYR A 22 21.05 4.33 -4.61
CA TYR A 22 19.67 4.34 -5.07
C TYR A 22 19.19 5.79 -5.10
N ARG A 23 18.62 6.23 -6.23
CA ARG A 23 18.33 7.64 -6.49
C ARG A 23 17.46 8.29 -5.42
N ASP A 24 16.45 7.57 -4.96
CA ASP A 24 15.36 8.11 -4.15
C ASP A 24 15.57 7.88 -2.64
N PHE A 25 16.62 7.15 -2.24
CA PHE A 25 16.87 6.77 -0.85
C PHE A 25 18.35 6.81 -0.48
N ASN A 26 18.66 7.33 0.71
CA ASN A 26 19.94 7.04 1.35
C ASN A 26 19.97 5.60 1.90
N THR A 27 21.14 5.12 2.32
CA THR A 27 21.32 3.72 2.76
C THR A 27 20.44 3.35 3.95
N TRP A 28 20.25 4.25 4.91
CA TRP A 28 19.39 4.00 6.07
C TRP A 28 17.91 3.95 5.68
N GLN A 29 17.44 4.91 4.88
CA GLN A 29 16.07 4.94 4.38
C GLN A 29 15.75 3.69 3.56
N LEU A 30 16.69 3.25 2.71
CA LEU A 30 16.52 2.04 1.90
C LEU A 30 16.48 0.77 2.76
N ALA A 31 17.37 0.64 3.74
CA ALA A 31 17.38 -0.49 4.67
C ALA A 31 16.06 -0.59 5.45
N LYS A 32 15.55 0.56 5.90
CA LYS A 32 14.25 0.66 6.58
C LYS A 32 13.09 0.29 5.65
N TYR A 33 13.05 0.82 4.44
CA TYR A 33 12.05 0.48 3.44
C TYR A 33 12.01 -1.03 3.15
N MET A 34 13.18 -1.64 2.99
CA MET A 34 13.30 -3.09 2.81
C MET A 34 12.84 -3.88 4.04
N LYS A 35 13.22 -3.45 5.25
CA LYS A 35 12.83 -4.10 6.51
C LYS A 35 11.30 -4.18 6.62
N ASN A 36 10.61 -3.10 6.29
CA ASN A 36 9.16 -3.00 6.41
C ASN A 36 8.39 -3.59 5.21
N SER A 37 9.10 -4.07 4.18
CA SER A 37 8.49 -4.70 3.00
C SER A 37 8.31 -6.21 3.20
N GLN A 38 7.24 -6.78 2.63
CA GLN A 38 7.02 -8.23 2.71
C GLN A 38 8.05 -9.02 1.90
N THR A 39 8.28 -8.56 0.67
CA THR A 39 9.22 -9.19 -0.24
C THR A 39 10.09 -8.12 -0.87
N CYS A 40 11.37 -8.44 -1.05
CA CYS A 40 12.32 -7.63 -1.80
C CYS A 40 13.14 -8.55 -2.68
N SER A 41 13.36 -8.18 -3.94
CA SER A 41 14.23 -8.92 -4.85
C SER A 41 15.06 -8.02 -5.75
N GLN A 42 16.22 -8.54 -6.16
CA GLN A 42 17.14 -7.87 -7.06
C GLN A 42 17.92 -8.90 -7.86
N THR A 43 17.96 -8.75 -9.18
CA THR A 43 18.68 -9.66 -10.08
C THR A 43 20.11 -9.18 -10.31
N VAL A 44 21.05 -10.11 -10.23
CA VAL A 44 22.46 -9.92 -10.58
C VAL A 44 22.79 -10.80 -11.78
N ASN A 45 23.38 -10.18 -12.80
CA ASN A 45 23.95 -10.89 -13.94
C ASN A 45 25.45 -10.66 -13.98
N TYR A 46 26.24 -11.72 -14.04
CA TYR A 46 27.68 -11.70 -14.15
C TYR A 46 28.13 -12.45 -15.40
N ARG A 47 28.67 -11.70 -16.37
CA ARG A 47 29.27 -12.23 -17.60
C ARG A 47 30.77 -12.22 -17.46
N CYS A 48 31.40 -13.34 -17.74
CA CYS A 48 32.84 -13.51 -17.53
C CYS A 48 33.53 -14.09 -18.77
N ASN A 49 34.79 -13.73 -18.91
CA ASN A 49 35.78 -14.35 -19.76
C ASN A 49 36.99 -14.65 -18.88
N LYS A 50 37.18 -15.92 -18.54
CA LYS A 50 38.28 -16.40 -17.65
C LYS A 50 38.30 -15.76 -16.25
N ALA A 51 37.22 -15.10 -15.84
CA ALA A 51 37.13 -14.31 -14.60
C ALA A 51 36.22 -14.98 -13.55
N PRO A 52 36.73 -15.88 -12.70
CA PRO A 52 35.90 -16.71 -11.83
C PRO A 52 35.38 -15.97 -10.59
N LEU A 53 34.13 -16.24 -10.18
CA LEU A 53 33.49 -15.60 -9.03
C LEU A 53 34.14 -16.05 -7.71
N LYS A 54 34.39 -17.35 -7.55
CA LYS A 54 35.12 -17.92 -6.41
C LYS A 54 34.55 -17.44 -5.07
N PHE A 55 33.23 -17.60 -4.91
CA PHE A 55 32.49 -17.18 -3.73
C PHE A 55 33.01 -17.83 -2.44
N LYS A 56 33.32 -19.14 -2.48
CA LYS A 56 33.83 -19.89 -1.33
C LYS A 56 35.14 -19.30 -0.82
N GLU A 57 36.05 -18.98 -1.73
CA GLU A 57 37.36 -18.38 -1.46
C GLU A 57 37.26 -16.87 -1.17
N GLY A 58 36.07 -16.27 -1.33
CA GLY A 58 35.81 -14.87 -1.03
C GLY A 58 36.49 -13.90 -2.00
N ARG A 59 36.64 -14.28 -3.29
CA ARG A 59 37.20 -13.38 -4.30
C ARG A 59 36.18 -12.40 -4.88
N THR A 60 34.90 -12.77 -4.84
CA THR A 60 33.77 -11.86 -5.10
C THR A 60 32.80 -11.97 -3.94
N TRP A 61 32.24 -10.85 -3.49
CA TRP A 61 31.09 -10.83 -2.60
C TRP A 61 30.30 -9.53 -2.76
N PHE A 62 29.06 -9.56 -2.31
CA PHE A 62 28.20 -8.39 -2.21
C PHE A 62 27.97 -7.99 -0.76
N LYS A 63 27.52 -6.77 -0.54
CA LYS A 63 26.87 -6.35 0.70
C LYS A 63 25.51 -5.76 0.39
N SER A 64 24.59 -5.96 1.31
CA SER A 64 23.25 -5.37 1.29
C SER A 64 23.18 -4.16 2.21
N VAL A 65 22.28 -3.22 1.93
CA VAL A 65 21.94 -2.13 2.85
C VAL A 65 21.35 -2.63 4.18
N THR A 66 20.67 -3.78 4.20
CA THR A 66 20.04 -4.31 5.43
C THR A 66 21.05 -4.91 6.40
N ASN A 67 22.19 -5.40 5.89
CA ASN A 67 23.26 -5.93 6.71
C ASN A 67 24.63 -5.72 6.06
N SER A 68 25.24 -4.57 6.36
CA SER A 68 26.54 -4.16 5.84
C SER A 68 27.72 -4.99 6.35
N THR A 69 27.53 -5.77 7.43
CA THR A 69 28.59 -6.61 8.00
C THR A 69 28.67 -8.00 7.35
N LYS A 70 27.54 -8.50 6.84
CA LYS A 70 27.44 -9.83 6.23
C LYS A 70 27.87 -9.78 4.77
N LYS A 71 28.84 -10.63 4.41
CA LYS A 71 29.24 -10.85 3.01
C LYS A 71 28.28 -11.82 2.34
N ILE A 72 27.57 -11.35 1.31
CA ILE A 72 26.74 -12.20 0.46
C ILE A 72 27.67 -12.86 -0.56
N ARG A 73 27.82 -14.18 -0.44
CA ARG A 73 28.72 -14.98 -1.28
C ARG A 73 27.95 -15.99 -2.12
N GLN A 74 26.79 -15.63 -2.65
CA GLN A 74 26.02 -16.53 -3.50
C GLN A 74 25.05 -15.73 -4.36
N MET A 75 24.64 -16.35 -5.46
CA MET A 75 23.51 -15.90 -6.28
C MET A 75 22.44 -16.98 -6.42
N GLY A 76 22.73 -18.22 -5.97
CA GLY A 76 21.78 -19.33 -5.92
C GLY A 76 21.29 -19.65 -4.49
N LYS A 77 20.53 -20.72 -4.36
CA LYS A 77 19.97 -21.17 -3.08
C LYS A 77 21.01 -21.79 -2.15
N LEU A 78 22.03 -22.45 -2.71
CA LEU A 78 23.08 -23.12 -1.95
C LEU A 78 24.21 -22.14 -1.59
N ASP A 79 24.82 -22.40 -0.44
CA ASP A 79 25.95 -21.61 0.04
C ASP A 79 27.13 -21.65 -0.94
N ASN A 80 27.67 -20.45 -1.20
CA ASN A 80 28.82 -20.26 -2.07
C ASN A 80 28.60 -20.75 -3.52
N SER A 81 27.39 -20.65 -4.04
CA SER A 81 27.07 -21.06 -5.41
C SER A 81 26.21 -20.06 -6.19
N CYS A 82 26.11 -20.32 -7.49
CA CYS A 82 25.21 -19.64 -8.40
C CYS A 82 23.95 -20.50 -8.62
N VAL A 83 22.94 -19.92 -9.27
CA VAL A 83 21.66 -20.60 -9.58
C VAL A 83 21.88 -21.85 -10.45
N CYS A 84 22.93 -21.89 -11.27
CA CYS A 84 23.20 -23.04 -12.12
C CYS A 84 23.36 -24.36 -11.33
N MET A 85 23.70 -24.32 -10.04
CA MET A 85 23.74 -25.55 -9.22
C MET A 85 22.37 -26.19 -9.02
N ASP A 86 21.30 -25.40 -9.16
CA ASP A 86 19.92 -25.86 -9.06
C ASP A 86 19.39 -26.36 -10.41
N THR A 87 19.90 -25.82 -11.52
CA THR A 87 19.40 -26.08 -12.89
C THR A 87 20.36 -26.86 -13.80
N GLY A 88 21.58 -27.16 -13.32
CA GLY A 88 22.69 -27.75 -14.07
C GLY A 88 23.73 -26.72 -14.54
N CYS A 89 24.92 -26.72 -13.95
CA CYS A 89 26.04 -25.88 -14.39
C CYS A 89 26.75 -26.51 -15.61
N GLN A 90 27.22 -25.65 -16.53
CA GLN A 90 27.94 -26.07 -17.75
C GLN A 90 29.27 -26.76 -17.43
N SER A 91 29.83 -26.47 -16.27
CA SER A 91 30.95 -27.18 -15.69
C SER A 91 30.50 -27.82 -14.38
N GLY A 92 31.17 -28.88 -13.92
CA GLY A 92 30.92 -29.44 -12.58
C GLY A 92 31.27 -28.50 -11.41
N ALA A 93 31.49 -27.21 -11.65
CA ALA A 93 31.74 -26.18 -10.65
C ALA A 93 30.44 -25.58 -10.10
N LYS A 94 30.54 -24.82 -9.01
CA LYS A 94 29.40 -24.19 -8.32
C LYS A 94 28.80 -22.96 -9.03
N CYS A 95 29.50 -22.44 -10.02
CA CYS A 95 29.11 -21.32 -10.87
C CYS A 95 29.69 -21.57 -12.26
N ASN A 96 28.98 -21.15 -13.31
CA ASN A 96 29.48 -21.31 -14.68
C ASN A 96 30.80 -20.58 -14.88
N CYS A 97 30.91 -19.36 -14.35
CA CYS A 97 32.11 -18.53 -14.43
C CYS A 97 33.32 -19.07 -13.70
N ASP A 98 33.14 -20.02 -12.78
CA ASP A 98 34.26 -20.69 -12.10
C ASP A 98 35.00 -21.69 -13.00
N SER A 99 34.43 -22.03 -14.16
CA SER A 99 35.07 -22.86 -15.21
C SER A 99 36.24 -22.17 -15.93
N ARG A 100 36.45 -20.86 -15.70
CA ARG A 100 37.41 -20.01 -16.43
C ARG A 100 37.18 -19.98 -17.95
N SER A 101 35.94 -20.20 -18.39
CA SER A 101 35.54 -20.06 -19.80
C SER A 101 34.80 -18.73 -20.03
N ILE A 102 34.29 -18.53 -21.24
CA ILE A 102 33.37 -17.44 -21.55
C ILE A 102 31.95 -17.91 -21.22
N THR A 103 31.41 -17.45 -20.11
CA THR A 103 30.12 -17.92 -19.57
C THR A 103 29.36 -16.81 -18.86
N GLU A 104 28.16 -17.12 -18.37
CA GLU A 104 27.27 -16.21 -17.65
C GLU A 104 26.66 -16.91 -16.44
N ASP A 105 26.55 -16.19 -15.34
CA ASP A 105 25.77 -16.57 -14.16
C ASP A 105 24.74 -15.47 -13.86
N LEU A 106 23.47 -15.86 -13.88
CA LEU A 106 22.32 -15.01 -13.56
C LEU A 106 21.67 -15.53 -12.27
N GLY A 107 21.36 -14.64 -11.33
CA GLY A 107 20.64 -15.01 -10.12
C GLY A 107 19.83 -13.89 -9.50
N GLU A 108 18.82 -14.27 -8.74
CA GLU A 108 17.94 -13.36 -8.00
C GLU A 108 18.26 -13.43 -6.51
N LEU A 109 18.65 -12.29 -5.95
CA LEU A 109 18.81 -12.12 -4.51
C LEU A 109 17.47 -11.68 -3.92
N VAL A 110 17.07 -12.30 -2.81
CA VAL A 110 15.78 -12.06 -2.16
C VAL A 110 15.94 -11.71 -0.69
N GLY A 111 14.93 -11.01 -0.13
CA GLY A 111 14.88 -10.63 1.27
C GLY A 111 16.07 -9.76 1.68
N GLU A 112 16.75 -10.13 2.77
CA GLU A 112 17.91 -9.40 3.29
C GLU A 112 19.11 -9.40 2.33
N ASN A 113 19.19 -10.33 1.39
CA ASN A 113 20.29 -10.39 0.43
C ASN A 113 20.08 -9.48 -0.79
N ALA A 114 18.87 -8.94 -0.98
CA ALA A 114 18.60 -7.91 -1.99
C ALA A 114 19.20 -6.55 -1.57
N GLY A 115 18.98 -5.48 -2.34
CA GLY A 115 19.38 -4.13 -1.94
C GLY A 115 20.90 -3.95 -1.87
N ILE A 116 21.60 -4.42 -2.91
CA ILE A 116 23.07 -4.39 -2.96
C ILE A 116 23.56 -2.95 -2.82
N SER A 117 24.40 -2.72 -1.81
CA SER A 117 25.08 -1.45 -1.56
C SER A 117 26.54 -1.46 -2.02
N GLU A 118 27.18 -2.63 -2.01
CA GLU A 118 28.57 -2.78 -2.41
C GLU A 118 28.79 -4.08 -3.18
N VAL A 119 29.63 -4.02 -4.22
CA VAL A 119 30.21 -5.17 -4.91
C VAL A 119 31.72 -5.11 -4.73
N VAL A 120 32.32 -6.20 -4.25
CA VAL A 120 33.77 -6.30 -4.12
C VAL A 120 34.30 -7.44 -4.98
N THR A 121 35.30 -7.13 -5.80
CA THR A 121 36.03 -8.09 -6.63
C THR A 121 37.53 -7.98 -6.35
N LEU A 122 38.15 -9.09 -5.97
CA LEU A 122 39.60 -9.13 -5.79
C LEU A 122 40.30 -9.21 -7.15
N TYR A 123 41.37 -8.41 -7.29
CA TYR A 123 42.36 -8.49 -8.35
C TYR A 123 42.76 -9.92 -8.75
N ASP A 124 42.95 -10.12 -10.05
CA ASP A 124 43.47 -11.34 -10.66
C ASP A 124 44.65 -10.96 -11.56
N GLU A 125 45.79 -11.65 -11.41
CA GLU A 125 47.01 -11.40 -12.20
C GLU A 125 46.90 -11.91 -13.64
N ALA A 126 45.89 -12.75 -13.92
CA ALA A 126 45.64 -13.27 -15.26
C ALA A 126 44.88 -12.26 -16.14
N ASP A 127 44.98 -12.45 -17.47
CA ASP A 127 44.15 -11.74 -18.43
C ASP A 127 42.69 -12.21 -18.31
N VAL A 128 41.91 -11.43 -17.56
CA VAL A 128 40.51 -11.70 -17.21
C VAL A 128 39.63 -10.51 -17.57
N HIS A 129 38.38 -10.80 -17.93
CA HIS A 129 37.39 -9.76 -18.15
C HIS A 129 36.04 -10.19 -17.59
N ALA A 130 35.35 -9.31 -16.88
CA ALA A 130 33.98 -9.54 -16.45
C ALA A 130 33.17 -8.27 -16.37
N ALA A 131 31.91 -8.37 -16.77
CA ALA A 131 30.93 -7.32 -16.67
C ALA A 131 29.75 -7.79 -15.81
N MET A 132 29.25 -6.90 -14.96
CA MET A 132 28.14 -7.16 -14.05
C MET A 132 27.02 -6.15 -14.30
N SER A 133 25.78 -6.61 -14.26
CA SER A 133 24.60 -5.74 -14.23
C SER A 133 23.70 -6.13 -13.06
N ILE A 134 23.24 -5.13 -12.32
CA ILE A 134 22.36 -5.29 -11.18
C ILE A 134 21.04 -4.59 -11.53
N SER A 135 19.91 -5.27 -11.33
CA SER A 135 18.59 -4.70 -11.62
C SER A 135 18.19 -3.65 -10.58
N GLU A 136 17.11 -2.94 -10.87
CA GLU A 136 16.37 -2.21 -9.83
C GLU A 136 16.00 -3.14 -8.67
N LEU A 137 15.96 -2.57 -7.46
CA LEU A 137 15.42 -3.26 -6.28
C LEU A 137 13.90 -3.20 -6.37
N LYS A 138 13.25 -4.36 -6.27
CA LYS A 138 11.79 -4.46 -6.27
C LYS A 138 11.37 -4.92 -4.89
N CYS A 139 10.66 -4.08 -4.16
CA CYS A 139 10.01 -4.48 -2.92
C CYS A 139 8.49 -4.34 -3.06
N SER A 140 7.75 -5.26 -2.46
CA SER A 140 6.29 -5.24 -2.46
C SER A 140 5.73 -5.80 -1.16
N GLY A 141 4.50 -5.38 -0.86
CA GLY A 141 3.78 -5.70 0.36
C GLY A 141 4.42 -5.09 1.61
N TYR A 142 3.80 -5.34 2.76
CA TYR A 142 4.28 -4.94 4.09
C TYR A 142 4.70 -6.17 4.92
N GLN A 143 5.66 -6.01 5.82
CA GLN A 143 6.14 -7.11 6.66
C GLN A 143 5.01 -7.77 7.47
N ASN A 144 4.08 -6.97 8.01
CA ASN A 144 2.95 -7.41 8.82
C ASN A 144 1.61 -6.91 8.23
N GLU A 145 1.13 -7.56 7.17
CA GLU A 145 -0.13 -7.17 6.49
C GLU A 145 -1.41 -7.69 7.12
N ASN A 146 -1.31 -8.64 8.06
CA ASN A 146 -2.47 -9.31 8.61
C ASN A 146 -3.39 -8.32 9.35
N PRO A 147 -4.62 -8.08 8.86
CA PRO A 147 -5.49 -7.09 9.45
C PRO A 147 -6.11 -7.62 10.74
N ILE A 148 -6.50 -6.69 11.62
CA ILE A 148 -7.37 -6.95 12.77
C ILE A 148 -8.71 -6.24 12.56
N ARG A 149 -9.78 -6.76 13.17
CA ARG A 149 -11.13 -6.20 13.09
C ARG A 149 -11.63 -5.82 14.47
N PHE A 150 -12.07 -4.57 14.62
CA PHE A 150 -12.85 -4.10 15.75
C PHE A 150 -14.33 -4.40 15.48
N THR A 151 -14.93 -5.28 16.28
CA THR A 151 -16.35 -5.66 16.19
C THR A 151 -17.24 -4.84 17.12
N GLY A 152 -16.65 -3.95 17.91
CA GLY A 152 -17.35 -3.03 18.80
C GLY A 152 -16.43 -1.87 19.20
N ARG A 153 -17.01 -0.86 19.84
CA ARG A 153 -16.27 0.33 20.32
C ARG A 153 -15.38 -0.09 21.49
N THR A 154 -14.09 -0.19 21.23
CA THR A 154 -13.05 -0.55 22.20
C THR A 154 -11.72 0.07 21.77
N GLU A 155 -10.73 0.03 22.64
CA GLU A 155 -9.39 0.50 22.36
C GLU A 155 -8.34 -0.61 22.44
N LEU A 156 -7.27 -0.46 21.67
CA LEU A 156 -6.10 -1.32 21.70
C LEU A 156 -4.84 -0.50 21.93
N GLN A 157 -4.24 -0.64 23.10
CA GLN A 157 -2.93 -0.08 23.39
C GLN A 157 -1.85 -0.88 22.66
N VAL A 158 -1.01 -0.20 21.87
CA VAL A 158 -0.04 -0.87 20.99
C VAL A 158 1.38 -0.78 21.54
N SER A 159 2.00 0.39 21.48
CA SER A 159 3.39 0.59 21.88
C SER A 159 3.68 2.06 22.18
N GLN A 160 4.84 2.32 22.77
CA GLN A 160 5.31 3.69 23.01
C GLN A 160 5.72 4.35 21.69
N TRP A 161 5.41 5.62 21.56
CA TRP A 161 5.77 6.50 20.46
C TRP A 161 6.79 7.52 20.95
N SER A 162 7.86 7.69 20.17
CA SER A 162 9.02 8.52 20.51
C SER A 162 9.17 9.70 19.54
N GLY A 163 8.08 10.18 18.96
CA GLY A 163 8.11 11.31 18.03
C GLY A 163 8.67 10.98 16.64
N GLN A 164 8.45 9.76 16.16
CA GLN A 164 8.76 9.34 14.79
C GLN A 164 7.45 9.13 14.00
N SER A 165 7.46 8.45 12.85
CA SER A 165 6.22 8.24 12.09
C SER A 165 5.25 7.26 12.77
N VAL A 166 3.95 7.49 12.57
CA VAL A 166 2.88 6.50 12.78
C VAL A 166 2.12 6.36 11.47
N ASP A 167 2.19 5.17 10.88
CA ASP A 167 1.56 4.84 9.59
C ASP A 167 0.57 3.69 9.83
N LEU A 168 -0.65 3.80 9.33
CA LEU A 168 -1.61 2.70 9.34
C LEU A 168 -2.57 2.77 8.16
N GLN A 169 -3.19 1.65 7.86
CA GLN A 169 -4.36 1.60 6.97
C GLN A 169 -5.60 1.22 7.75
N PHE A 170 -6.71 1.89 7.47
CA PHE A 170 -8.00 1.58 8.06
C PHE A 170 -9.05 1.28 6.98
N ARG A 171 -10.11 0.59 7.38
CA ARG A 171 -11.25 0.26 6.53
C ARG A 171 -12.52 0.20 7.38
N THR A 172 -13.56 0.94 6.98
CA THR A 172 -14.82 1.00 7.73
C THR A 172 -16.00 1.37 6.81
N SER A 173 -17.22 1.11 7.28
CA SER A 173 -18.49 1.58 6.70
C SER A 173 -19.25 2.51 7.66
N ASP A 174 -18.63 2.82 8.79
CA ASP A 174 -19.23 3.43 9.96
C ASP A 174 -18.55 4.76 10.30
N ALA A 175 -19.32 5.68 10.88
CA ALA A 175 -18.86 6.98 11.36
C ALA A 175 -19.83 7.51 12.43
N PRO A 176 -19.36 8.24 13.47
CA PRO A 176 -17.97 8.64 13.70
C PRO A 176 -17.07 7.48 14.13
N ALA A 177 -15.76 7.60 13.86
CA ALA A 177 -14.76 6.58 14.17
C ALA A 177 -13.38 7.18 14.50
N THR A 178 -12.91 7.02 15.72
CA THR A 178 -11.57 7.33 16.19
C THR A 178 -10.65 6.22 15.75
N LEU A 179 -9.66 6.57 14.92
CA LEU A 179 -8.78 5.62 14.26
C LEU A 179 -7.55 5.35 15.13
N VAL A 180 -6.86 6.43 15.50
CA VAL A 180 -5.63 6.39 16.28
C VAL A 180 -5.54 7.59 17.20
N THR A 181 -5.07 7.37 18.41
CA THR A 181 -4.75 8.39 19.39
C THR A 181 -3.39 8.12 20.01
N VAL A 182 -2.52 9.11 20.02
CA VAL A 182 -1.32 9.12 20.86
C VAL A 182 -1.72 9.71 22.21
N ARG A 183 -1.69 8.88 23.25
CA ARG A 183 -2.03 9.26 24.63
C ARG A 183 -0.75 9.54 25.41
N GLY A 184 -0.65 10.73 25.99
CA GLY A 184 0.47 11.11 26.85
C GLY A 184 0.41 10.40 28.20
N ASN A 185 1.46 10.58 29.01
CA ASN A 185 1.63 9.88 30.28
C ASN A 185 0.59 10.28 31.34
N TYR A 186 -0.04 11.45 31.20
CA TYR A 186 -1.09 11.94 32.11
C TYR A 186 -2.50 11.70 31.55
N GLY A 187 -2.62 10.95 30.45
CA GLY A 187 -3.89 10.61 29.81
C GLY A 187 -4.39 11.66 28.80
N GLU A 188 -3.65 12.73 28.60
CA GLU A 188 -3.93 13.75 27.59
C GLU A 188 -3.83 13.17 26.17
N LYS A 189 -4.67 13.66 25.26
CA LYS A 189 -4.60 13.29 23.84
C LYS A 189 -3.59 14.19 23.14
N ILE A 190 -2.39 13.67 22.91
CA ILE A 190 -1.32 14.41 22.22
C ILE A 190 -1.71 14.60 20.78
N VAL A 191 -2.01 13.50 20.06
CA VAL A 191 -2.55 13.52 18.70
C VAL A 191 -3.74 12.58 18.64
N SER A 192 -4.82 12.95 17.97
CA SER A 192 -5.95 12.05 17.72
C SER A 192 -6.53 12.29 16.33
N VAL A 193 -6.69 11.20 15.57
CA VAL A 193 -7.25 11.22 14.22
C VAL A 193 -8.57 10.47 14.25
N SER A 194 -9.66 11.18 13.93
CA SER A 194 -11.01 10.64 13.97
C SER A 194 -11.78 11.00 12.70
N LEU A 195 -12.44 10.02 12.10
CA LEU A 195 -13.43 10.22 11.07
C LEU A 195 -14.73 10.72 11.71
N LEU A 196 -15.20 11.91 11.34
CA LEU A 196 -16.45 12.47 11.86
C LEU A 196 -17.66 11.96 11.08
N ASP A 197 -17.52 11.91 9.76
CA ASP A 197 -18.52 11.45 8.81
C ASP A 197 -17.82 10.77 7.62
N GLY A 198 -18.55 10.49 6.54
CA GLY A 198 -17.93 9.81 5.39
C GLY A 198 -16.86 10.58 4.63
N HIS A 199 -16.65 11.87 4.85
CA HIS A 199 -15.70 12.71 4.11
C HIS A 199 -14.82 13.59 5.01
N THR A 200 -15.20 13.78 6.27
CA THR A 200 -14.55 14.72 7.18
C THR A 200 -13.70 13.99 8.21
N VAL A 201 -12.40 14.29 8.25
CA VAL A 201 -11.49 13.80 9.30
C VAL A 201 -11.10 14.95 10.21
N GLN A 202 -11.24 14.75 11.53
CA GLN A 202 -10.76 15.65 12.56
C GLN A 202 -9.41 15.19 13.11
N ILE A 203 -8.49 16.13 13.19
CA ILE A 203 -7.17 15.97 13.76
C ILE A 203 -7.10 16.88 14.98
N ASN A 204 -6.92 16.27 16.14
CA ASN A 204 -6.66 17.00 17.39
C ASN A 204 -5.17 16.88 17.70
N HIS A 205 -4.53 17.98 18.06
CA HIS A 205 -3.21 18.01 18.67
C HIS A 205 -3.27 18.86 19.93
N PHE A 206 -3.24 18.21 21.10
CA PHE A 206 -3.65 18.82 22.37
C PHE A 206 -5.03 19.51 22.24
N GLU A 207 -5.10 20.83 22.46
CA GLU A 207 -6.33 21.63 22.33
C GLU A 207 -6.58 22.13 20.89
N ALA A 208 -5.58 22.04 20.01
CA ALA A 208 -5.71 22.52 18.64
C ALA A 208 -6.47 21.50 17.78
N VAL A 209 -7.39 22.00 16.96
CA VAL A 209 -8.22 21.17 16.07
C VAL A 209 -8.04 21.60 14.62
N LYS A 210 -7.83 20.63 13.75
CA LYS A 210 -7.82 20.79 12.28
C LYS A 210 -8.77 19.78 11.64
N ILE A 211 -9.25 20.12 10.45
CA ILE A 211 -10.15 19.29 9.67
C ILE A 211 -9.52 19.04 8.29
N ILE A 212 -9.56 17.79 7.84
CA ILE A 212 -9.35 17.40 6.45
C ILE A 212 -10.72 17.07 5.83
N GLY A 213 -11.04 17.72 4.72
CA GLY A 213 -12.17 17.33 3.87
C GLY A 213 -11.68 16.49 2.70
N SER A 214 -12.09 15.23 2.64
CA SER A 214 -11.81 14.32 1.54
C SER A 214 -12.83 14.49 0.41
N GLN A 215 -12.35 14.43 -0.84
CA GLN A 215 -13.23 14.38 -2.01
C GLN A 215 -13.86 13.00 -2.19
N ASN A 216 -13.17 11.96 -1.74
CA ASN A 216 -13.66 10.59 -1.78
C ASN A 216 -14.24 10.21 -0.41
N LYS A 217 -15.26 9.36 -0.43
CA LYS A 217 -15.83 8.81 0.79
C LYS A 217 -14.82 7.87 1.46
N LEU A 218 -14.60 8.03 2.77
CA LEU A 218 -13.62 7.29 3.58
C LEU A 218 -14.23 6.14 4.40
N ASN A 219 -15.57 6.08 4.48
CA ASN A 219 -16.31 4.96 5.07
C ASN A 219 -17.02 4.15 3.98
N ASP A 220 -16.29 3.79 2.94
CA ASP A 220 -16.78 3.12 1.73
C ASP A 220 -16.43 1.61 1.69
N SER A 221 -16.00 1.06 2.83
CA SER A 221 -15.48 -0.31 2.96
C SER A 221 -14.22 -0.61 2.14
N GLN A 222 -13.48 0.41 1.68
CA GLN A 222 -12.15 0.26 1.10
C GLN A 222 -11.04 0.64 2.09
N TRP A 223 -9.81 0.28 1.74
CA TRP A 223 -8.63 0.62 2.55
C TRP A 223 -8.21 2.05 2.28
N HIS A 224 -8.11 2.83 3.35
CA HIS A 224 -7.59 4.20 3.37
C HIS A 224 -6.33 4.26 4.22
N HIS A 225 -5.49 5.25 3.96
CA HIS A 225 -4.18 5.41 4.59
C HIS A 225 -4.16 6.62 5.52
N VAL A 226 -3.52 6.47 6.68
CA VAL A 226 -3.26 7.55 7.63
C VAL A 226 -1.77 7.55 7.96
N LEU A 227 -1.14 8.71 7.82
CA LEU A 227 0.27 8.92 8.13
C LEU A 227 0.42 10.15 9.02
N ILE A 228 1.00 9.94 10.19
CA ILE A 228 1.36 10.98 11.16
C ILE A 228 2.88 11.06 11.17
N GLU A 229 3.42 12.23 10.87
CA GLU A 229 4.86 12.47 10.81
C GLU A 229 5.22 13.81 11.45
N LEU A 230 6.48 13.89 11.87
CA LEU A 230 7.08 15.08 12.41
C LEU A 230 8.11 15.59 11.41
N ALA A 231 7.90 16.79 10.89
CA ALA A 231 8.78 17.41 9.90
C ALA A 231 8.98 18.88 10.24
N ASP A 232 10.25 19.31 10.37
CA ASP A 232 10.63 20.73 10.54
C ASP A 232 9.91 21.48 11.68
N GLY A 233 9.61 20.79 12.79
CA GLY A 233 8.89 21.39 13.93
C GLY A 233 7.37 21.46 13.74
N GLU A 234 6.85 20.79 12.71
CA GLU A 234 5.42 20.67 12.44
C GLU A 234 4.97 19.20 12.49
N LEU A 235 3.75 19.00 13.00
CA LEU A 235 3.02 17.75 12.90
C LEU A 235 2.30 17.73 11.56
N ARG A 236 2.69 16.79 10.70
CA ARG A 236 2.00 16.50 9.44
C ARG A 236 1.08 15.30 9.64
N VAL A 237 -0.21 15.48 9.37
CA VAL A 237 -1.16 14.37 9.30
C VAL A 237 -1.70 14.29 7.89
N THR A 238 -1.50 13.14 7.26
CA THR A 238 -1.96 12.83 5.90
C THR A 238 -3.02 11.74 5.97
N VAL A 239 -4.11 11.93 5.24
CA VAL A 239 -5.15 10.92 5.01
C VAL A 239 -5.32 10.78 3.49
N ASP A 240 -4.99 9.60 2.99
CA ASP A 240 -4.80 9.32 1.56
C ASP A 240 -3.90 10.38 0.88
N ALA A 241 -4.48 11.28 0.08
CA ALA A 241 -3.75 12.34 -0.63
C ALA A 241 -3.85 13.72 0.03
N ALA A 242 -4.73 13.89 1.03
CA ALA A 242 -4.96 15.16 1.70
C ALA A 242 -4.17 15.24 3.00
N HIS A 243 -3.65 16.42 3.35
CA HIS A 243 -2.85 16.60 4.55
C HIS A 243 -3.10 17.94 5.23
N VAL A 244 -2.82 17.99 6.52
CA VAL A 244 -2.74 19.22 7.32
C VAL A 244 -1.41 19.29 8.05
N LEU A 245 -0.99 20.52 8.32
CA LEU A 245 0.18 20.84 9.12
C LEU A 245 -0.29 21.56 10.39
N MET A 246 0.34 21.21 11.51
CA MET A 246 0.10 21.82 12.81
C MET A 246 1.43 22.16 13.46
N ALA A 247 1.60 23.41 13.86
CA ALA A 247 2.81 23.83 14.56
C ALA A 247 2.96 23.08 15.89
N ILE A 248 4.19 22.67 16.18
CA ILE A 248 4.58 22.12 17.46
C ILE A 248 5.36 23.20 18.19
N GLY A 249 5.01 23.48 19.44
CA GLY A 249 5.75 24.46 20.24
C GLY A 249 7.22 24.05 20.37
N GLU A 250 8.13 25.03 20.38
CA GLU A 250 9.60 24.82 20.34
C GLU A 250 10.16 23.88 21.43
N ASN A 251 9.39 23.61 22.50
CA ASN A 251 9.77 22.73 23.61
C ASN A 251 8.76 21.59 23.87
N ALA A 252 7.88 21.28 22.93
CA ALA A 252 6.90 20.22 23.13
C ALA A 252 7.57 18.85 22.96
N VAL A 253 7.56 18.07 24.04
CA VAL A 253 7.98 16.66 24.02
C VAL A 253 6.76 15.83 23.63
N LEU A 254 6.82 15.21 22.45
CA LEU A 254 5.76 14.38 21.91
C LEU A 254 6.12 12.90 22.14
N GLU A 255 5.94 12.46 23.39
CA GLU A 255 6.09 11.07 23.80
C GLU A 255 4.79 10.57 24.40
N GLY A 256 4.40 9.36 24.05
CA GLY A 256 3.16 8.79 24.55
C GLY A 256 2.96 7.37 24.05
N THR A 257 1.77 6.84 24.25
CA THR A 257 1.40 5.50 23.81
C THR A 257 0.44 5.59 22.64
N VAL A 258 0.70 4.84 21.57
CA VAL A 258 -0.24 4.71 20.45
C VAL A 258 -1.38 3.78 20.87
N VAL A 259 -2.59 4.28 20.71
CA VAL A 259 -3.85 3.59 20.99
C VAL A 259 -4.69 3.60 19.72
N LEU A 260 -5.15 2.43 19.29
CA LEU A 260 -6.07 2.29 18.16
C LEU A 260 -7.51 2.20 18.67
N GLY A 261 -8.46 2.81 17.96
CA GLY A 261 -9.87 2.80 18.36
C GLY A 261 -10.20 3.76 19.51
N GLY A 262 -11.19 3.38 20.33
CA GLY A 262 -11.74 4.20 21.42
C GLY A 262 -13.05 3.63 22.00
N GLU A 263 -13.32 3.90 23.28
CA GLU A 263 -14.48 3.30 23.98
C GLU A 263 -15.84 3.90 23.57
N SER A 264 -15.94 5.21 23.26
CA SER A 264 -17.21 5.85 22.85
C SER A 264 -17.39 5.82 21.33
N ASP A 265 -16.42 6.42 20.64
CA ASP A 265 -16.45 6.67 19.20
C ASP A 265 -15.30 5.95 18.51
N GLY A 266 -14.80 4.83 19.05
CA GLY A 266 -13.72 4.06 18.43
C GLY A 266 -14.11 3.41 17.12
N LEU A 267 -13.13 3.03 16.31
CA LEU A 267 -13.38 2.31 15.07
C LEU A 267 -14.23 1.04 15.25
N ILE A 268 -15.28 0.90 14.44
CA ILE A 268 -15.84 -0.40 14.03
C ILE A 268 -15.37 -0.60 12.59
N GLY A 269 -14.55 -1.61 12.35
CA GLY A 269 -13.78 -1.66 11.11
C GLY A 269 -12.49 -2.43 11.29
N CYS A 270 -11.55 -2.20 10.40
CA CYS A 270 -10.28 -2.92 10.39
C CYS A 270 -9.08 -2.02 10.30
N ILE A 271 -7.97 -2.50 10.84
CA ILE A 271 -6.65 -1.85 10.78
C ILE A 271 -5.63 -2.88 10.31
N ARG A 272 -4.68 -2.42 9.48
CA ARG A 272 -3.49 -3.19 9.08
C ARG A 272 -2.31 -2.27 8.81
N ASN A 273 -1.15 -2.87 8.51
CA ASN A 273 0.06 -2.16 8.09
C ASN A 273 0.48 -1.09 9.09
N LEU A 274 0.39 -1.39 10.39
CA LEU A 274 0.76 -0.45 11.42
C LEU A 274 2.28 -0.37 11.53
N LEU A 275 2.83 0.83 11.34
CA LEU A 275 4.20 1.17 11.69
C LEU A 275 4.17 2.23 12.80
N ILE A 276 4.97 2.02 13.83
CA ILE A 276 5.16 2.98 14.92
C ILE A 276 6.64 3.14 15.14
N ASN A 277 7.08 4.40 15.22
CA ASN A 277 8.50 4.73 15.25
C ASN A 277 9.27 4.05 14.14
N ASP A 278 8.72 4.10 12.92
CA ASP A 278 9.35 3.56 11.73
C ASP A 278 9.49 2.03 11.67
N ASP A 279 8.97 1.32 12.67
CA ASP A 279 9.03 -0.13 12.79
C ASP A 279 7.65 -0.76 12.63
N SER A 280 7.57 -1.81 11.80
CA SER A 280 6.34 -2.57 11.62
C SER A 280 5.92 -3.32 12.88
N VAL A 281 4.63 -3.24 13.22
CA VAL A 281 4.03 -3.91 14.38
C VAL A 281 3.23 -5.14 13.95
N ASP A 282 3.50 -6.29 14.56
CA ASP A 282 2.67 -7.49 14.40
C ASP A 282 1.43 -7.39 15.31
N LEU A 283 0.32 -6.97 14.72
CA LEU A 283 -0.97 -6.85 15.40
C LEU A 283 -1.51 -8.20 15.89
N HIS A 284 -1.24 -9.30 15.19
CA HIS A 284 -1.75 -10.61 15.60
C HIS A 284 -1.02 -11.14 16.83
N GLN A 285 0.30 -10.94 16.88
CA GLN A 285 1.10 -11.22 18.08
C GLN A 285 0.66 -10.36 19.26
N LEU A 286 0.36 -9.07 19.01
CA LEU A 286 -0.18 -8.19 20.05
C LEU A 286 -1.50 -8.72 20.60
N LEU A 287 -2.42 -9.16 19.74
CA LEU A 287 -3.71 -9.75 20.17
C LEU A 287 -3.53 -11.06 20.95
N ASP A 288 -2.55 -11.90 20.61
CA ASP A 288 -2.25 -13.11 21.41
C ASP A 288 -1.81 -12.77 22.83
N SER A 289 -1.05 -11.69 22.99
CA SER A 289 -0.51 -11.29 24.30
C SER A 289 -1.53 -10.55 25.18
N SER A 290 -2.40 -9.73 24.58
CA SER A 290 -3.31 -8.84 25.29
C SER A 290 -4.75 -9.37 25.39
N ASN A 291 -5.15 -10.26 24.47
CA ASN A 291 -6.49 -10.82 24.35
C ASN A 291 -7.64 -9.80 24.60
N PRO A 292 -7.66 -8.67 23.88
CA PRO A 292 -8.62 -7.62 24.10
C PRO A 292 -10.02 -8.06 23.65
N PRO A 293 -11.08 -7.68 24.39
CA PRO A 293 -12.45 -7.98 23.97
C PRO A 293 -12.81 -7.20 22.70
N LEU A 294 -13.74 -7.73 21.90
CA LEU A 294 -14.30 -7.06 20.71
C LEU A 294 -13.29 -6.77 19.59
N ILE A 295 -12.12 -7.42 19.60
CA ILE A 295 -11.16 -7.38 18.51
C ILE A 295 -10.88 -8.80 18.03
N SER A 296 -10.94 -9.00 16.71
CA SER A 296 -10.69 -10.27 16.04
C SER A 296 -9.47 -10.18 15.12
N LYS A 297 -8.81 -11.32 14.93
CA LYS A 297 -7.71 -11.52 13.96
C LYS A 297 -8.20 -11.65 12.51
N THR A 298 -9.51 -11.64 12.28
CA THR A 298 -10.11 -11.86 10.96
C THR A 298 -10.71 -10.59 10.40
N CYS A 299 -10.12 -10.08 9.31
CA CYS A 299 -10.69 -9.01 8.51
C CYS A 299 -10.39 -9.18 7.00
N HIS A 300 -10.97 -10.23 6.41
CA HIS A 300 -10.91 -10.40 4.96
C HIS A 300 -11.94 -9.48 4.28
N SER A 301 -11.71 -9.17 3.00
CA SER A 301 -12.75 -8.51 2.20
C SER A 301 -13.87 -9.49 1.91
N LEU A 302 -15.10 -9.10 2.26
CA LEU A 302 -16.33 -9.84 2.01
C LEU A 302 -17.03 -9.36 0.74
N CYS A 303 -16.68 -8.17 0.27
CA CYS A 303 -17.14 -7.64 -1.02
C CYS A 303 -16.37 -8.35 -2.15
N ALA A 304 -16.95 -9.45 -2.64
CA ALA A 304 -16.47 -10.15 -3.83
C ALA A 304 -16.82 -9.37 -5.11
N ASP A 305 -16.05 -9.62 -6.18
CA ASP A 305 -16.33 -9.08 -7.50
C ASP A 305 -17.75 -9.42 -7.94
N ASN A 306 -18.50 -8.41 -8.40
CA ASN A 306 -19.89 -8.52 -8.82
C ASN A 306 -20.89 -9.00 -7.75
N PHE A 307 -20.54 -8.93 -6.46
CA PHE A 307 -21.51 -9.21 -5.39
C PHE A 307 -22.75 -8.31 -5.53
N CYS A 308 -22.54 -7.04 -5.85
CA CYS A 308 -23.58 -6.07 -6.18
C CYS A 308 -23.68 -5.86 -7.70
N GLN A 309 -24.90 -5.81 -8.23
CA GLN A 309 -25.19 -5.60 -9.65
C GLN A 309 -25.52 -4.14 -9.96
N ASN A 310 -25.67 -3.81 -11.25
CA ASN A 310 -26.16 -2.51 -11.72
C ASN A 310 -25.38 -1.31 -11.15
N SER A 311 -24.05 -1.43 -11.12
CA SER A 311 -23.10 -0.43 -10.59
C SER A 311 -23.32 -0.07 -9.11
N ALA A 312 -24.02 -0.91 -8.36
CA ALA A 312 -24.19 -0.74 -6.93
C ALA A 312 -22.86 -0.93 -6.18
N GLN A 313 -22.71 -0.20 -5.08
CA GLN A 313 -21.52 -0.26 -4.24
C GLN A 313 -21.71 -1.28 -3.13
N CYS A 314 -20.72 -2.15 -2.95
CA CYS A 314 -20.68 -3.11 -1.86
C CYS A 314 -20.11 -2.46 -0.59
N TYR A 315 -20.78 -2.67 0.53
CA TYR A 315 -20.35 -2.28 1.87
C TYR A 315 -20.29 -3.51 2.77
N GLU A 316 -19.53 -3.42 3.85
CA GLU A 316 -19.39 -4.46 4.86
C GLU A 316 -20.00 -4.01 6.18
N ASP A 317 -20.74 -4.88 6.84
CA ASP A 317 -21.03 -4.77 8.27
C ASP A 317 -19.90 -5.47 9.04
N PHE A 318 -19.06 -4.65 9.70
CA PHE A 318 -17.90 -5.14 10.44
C PHE A 318 -18.24 -5.79 11.78
N VAL A 319 -19.45 -5.56 12.32
CA VAL A 319 -19.93 -6.18 13.55
C VAL A 319 -20.37 -7.61 13.26
N THR A 320 -21.24 -7.78 12.26
CA THR A 320 -21.83 -9.08 11.91
C THR A 320 -21.01 -9.87 10.90
N ALA A 321 -20.02 -9.24 10.26
CA ALA A 321 -19.20 -9.83 9.20
C ALA A 321 -20.01 -10.22 7.97
N THR A 322 -20.92 -9.35 7.52
CA THR A 322 -21.76 -9.59 6.33
C THR A 322 -21.64 -8.46 5.31
N PRO A 323 -21.53 -8.76 3.99
CA PRO A 323 -21.60 -7.74 2.95
C PRO A 323 -23.06 -7.35 2.66
N TYR A 324 -23.27 -6.11 2.22
CA TYR A 324 -24.56 -5.61 1.74
C TYR A 324 -24.38 -4.59 0.62
N CYS A 325 -25.38 -4.43 -0.23
CA CYS A 325 -25.32 -3.54 -1.39
C CYS A 325 -26.09 -2.24 -1.14
N ARG A 326 -25.51 -1.12 -1.58
CA ARG A 326 -26.22 0.15 -1.76
C ARG A 326 -26.36 0.43 -3.25
N CYS A 327 -27.60 0.40 -3.72
CA CYS A 327 -27.88 0.58 -5.14
C CYS A 327 -27.49 1.99 -5.58
N ALA A 328 -26.85 2.11 -6.74
CA ALA A 328 -26.51 3.41 -7.31
C ALA A 328 -27.75 4.26 -7.59
N PHE A 329 -28.85 3.60 -8.01
CA PHE A 329 -30.14 4.23 -8.30
C PHE A 329 -31.27 3.49 -7.56
N PRO A 330 -31.52 3.79 -6.27
CA PRO A 330 -32.50 3.06 -5.46
C PRO A 330 -33.95 3.11 -5.97
N ASP A 331 -34.28 4.13 -6.78
CA ASP A 331 -35.61 4.27 -7.38
C ASP A 331 -35.83 3.33 -8.57
N VAL A 332 -34.74 2.84 -9.18
CA VAL A 332 -34.73 2.01 -10.39
C VAL A 332 -34.29 0.59 -10.07
N HIS A 333 -33.25 0.44 -9.26
CA HIS A 333 -32.65 -0.84 -8.89
C HIS A 333 -33.06 -1.26 -7.47
N SER A 334 -33.38 -2.54 -7.30
CA SER A 334 -33.79 -3.13 -6.03
C SER A 334 -33.31 -4.58 -5.90
N GLY A 335 -33.68 -5.25 -4.81
CA GLY A 335 -33.15 -6.56 -4.44
C GLY A 335 -31.99 -6.45 -3.44
N ALA A 336 -31.59 -7.58 -2.86
CA ALA A 336 -30.53 -7.60 -1.85
C ALA A 336 -29.16 -7.22 -2.44
N ASN A 337 -28.97 -7.53 -3.73
CA ASN A 337 -27.74 -7.31 -4.47
C ASN A 337 -27.93 -6.25 -5.57
N CYS A 338 -29.02 -5.48 -5.53
CA CYS A 338 -29.40 -4.51 -6.56
C CYS A 338 -29.58 -5.11 -7.96
N GLU A 339 -29.95 -6.38 -8.05
CA GLU A 339 -30.09 -7.17 -9.27
C GLU A 339 -31.39 -6.90 -10.05
N ILE A 340 -32.41 -6.37 -9.39
CA ILE A 340 -33.71 -6.12 -10.00
C ILE A 340 -33.69 -4.71 -10.61
N ASP A 341 -33.66 -4.62 -11.95
CA ASP A 341 -33.80 -3.37 -12.69
C ASP A 341 -35.23 -3.17 -13.19
N ARG A 342 -35.91 -2.13 -12.71
CA ARG A 342 -37.27 -1.77 -13.15
C ARG A 342 -37.35 -1.32 -14.61
N ASN A 343 -36.23 -0.85 -15.16
CA ASN A 343 -36.12 -0.45 -16.56
C ASN A 343 -35.64 -1.60 -17.46
N ALA A 344 -35.50 -2.82 -16.93
CA ALA A 344 -35.20 -3.99 -17.74
C ALA A 344 -36.21 -4.12 -18.89
N ASP A 345 -35.70 -4.35 -20.10
CA ASP A 345 -36.47 -4.50 -21.34
C ASP A 345 -37.39 -3.31 -21.70
N SER A 346 -37.17 -2.12 -21.12
CA SER A 346 -37.94 -0.90 -21.42
C SER A 346 -37.43 -0.10 -22.63
N SER A 347 -36.39 -0.58 -23.31
CA SER A 347 -35.69 0.19 -24.35
C SER A 347 -36.59 0.46 -25.56
N VAL A 348 -36.62 1.72 -26.00
CA VAL A 348 -37.35 2.17 -27.19
C VAL A 348 -36.39 2.80 -28.19
N SER A 349 -36.55 2.48 -29.48
CA SER A 349 -35.71 3.03 -30.54
C SER A 349 -36.45 4.13 -31.32
N PHE A 350 -35.83 5.30 -31.43
CA PHE A 350 -36.37 6.43 -32.17
C PHE A 350 -35.66 6.58 -33.52
N ARG A 351 -36.43 6.78 -34.60
CA ARG A 351 -35.93 7.19 -35.93
C ARG A 351 -36.39 8.62 -36.28
N GLY A 352 -36.57 9.45 -35.25
CA GLY A 352 -37.39 10.67 -35.26
C GLY A 352 -38.68 10.50 -34.46
N GLY A 353 -39.34 11.61 -34.12
CA GLY A 353 -40.55 11.62 -33.28
C GLY A 353 -40.26 11.77 -31.79
N HIS A 354 -41.29 11.58 -30.96
CA HIS A 354 -41.21 11.68 -29.50
C HIS A 354 -42.20 10.73 -28.84
N LEU A 355 -41.91 10.31 -27.60
CA LEU A 355 -42.90 9.73 -26.70
C LEU A 355 -43.44 10.84 -25.81
N LYS A 356 -44.76 10.96 -25.75
CA LYS A 356 -45.44 11.93 -24.90
C LYS A 356 -46.23 11.20 -23.83
N PHE A 357 -46.03 11.61 -22.58
CA PHE A 357 -46.85 11.19 -21.46
C PHE A 357 -47.63 12.40 -20.97
N ASP A 358 -48.94 12.29 -20.96
CA ASP A 358 -49.85 13.34 -20.52
C ASP A 358 -50.39 13.05 -19.11
N ASN A 359 -50.74 14.10 -18.36
CA ASN A 359 -51.31 14.02 -17.01
C ASN A 359 -50.43 13.33 -15.94
N LEU A 360 -49.11 13.45 -16.06
CA LEU A 360 -48.19 12.99 -15.02
C LEU A 360 -48.11 14.01 -13.88
N SER A 361 -48.31 13.55 -12.64
CA SER A 361 -48.01 14.36 -11.45
C SER A 361 -46.51 14.34 -11.17
N SER A 362 -46.00 15.40 -10.51
CA SER A 362 -44.66 15.46 -9.92
C SER A 362 -43.45 15.36 -10.85
N VAL A 363 -43.61 15.39 -12.18
CA VAL A 363 -42.47 15.33 -13.14
C VAL A 363 -41.45 16.46 -12.90
N LEU A 364 -41.92 17.64 -12.50
CA LEU A 364 -41.05 18.80 -12.22
C LEU A 364 -40.47 18.81 -10.81
N THR A 365 -40.91 17.90 -9.93
CA THR A 365 -40.55 17.89 -8.50
C THR A 365 -39.92 16.58 -8.04
N ALA A 366 -39.88 15.56 -8.89
CA ALA A 366 -39.33 14.24 -8.61
C ALA A 366 -38.10 13.96 -9.51
N PRO A 367 -37.15 13.13 -9.05
CA PRO A 367 -36.02 12.74 -9.88
C PRO A 367 -36.50 11.91 -11.08
N VAL A 368 -35.91 12.18 -12.25
CA VAL A 368 -36.17 11.46 -13.50
C VAL A 368 -34.91 10.73 -13.90
N TYR A 369 -34.98 9.41 -13.98
CA TYR A 369 -33.86 8.56 -14.40
C TYR A 369 -34.19 7.93 -15.76
N PHE A 370 -33.30 8.10 -16.73
CA PHE A 370 -33.35 7.37 -17.98
C PHE A 370 -31.93 7.19 -18.53
N SER A 371 -31.75 6.12 -19.30
CA SER A 371 -30.51 5.85 -20.02
C SER A 371 -30.75 6.06 -21.51
N PHE A 372 -29.78 6.61 -22.21
CA PHE A 372 -29.87 6.78 -23.66
C PHE A 372 -28.57 6.33 -24.35
N ARG A 373 -28.68 5.99 -25.63
CA ARG A 373 -27.56 5.69 -26.50
C ARG A 373 -27.84 6.31 -27.86
N THR A 374 -26.92 7.13 -28.36
CA THR A 374 -27.05 7.79 -29.67
C THR A 374 -25.69 7.99 -30.33
N ASP A 375 -25.65 7.97 -31.66
CA ASP A 375 -24.50 8.36 -32.47
C ASP A 375 -24.53 9.87 -32.83
N LYS A 376 -25.61 10.57 -32.48
CA LYS A 376 -25.79 12.00 -32.75
C LYS A 376 -25.12 12.85 -31.68
N THR A 377 -24.47 13.92 -32.12
CA THR A 377 -23.83 14.90 -31.23
C THR A 377 -24.82 15.84 -30.54
N HIS A 378 -26.05 15.97 -31.09
CA HIS A 378 -27.10 16.83 -30.56
C HIS A 378 -28.45 16.11 -30.64
N ALA A 379 -29.18 16.08 -29.52
CA ALA A 379 -30.53 15.53 -29.43
C ALA A 379 -31.26 16.11 -28.21
N LEU A 380 -32.57 16.33 -28.32
CA LEU A 380 -33.45 16.56 -27.18
C LEU A 380 -33.82 15.19 -26.58
N LEU A 381 -33.39 14.92 -25.35
CA LEU A 381 -33.59 13.62 -24.71
C LEU A 381 -34.85 13.59 -23.84
N PHE A 382 -35.14 14.71 -23.17
CA PHE A 382 -36.26 14.85 -22.27
C PHE A 382 -36.77 16.29 -22.33
N PHE A 383 -38.09 16.46 -22.23
CA PHE A 383 -38.74 17.77 -22.14
C PHE A 383 -40.00 17.60 -21.32
N ALA A 384 -40.17 18.45 -20.30
CA ALA A 384 -41.37 18.48 -19.48
C ALA A 384 -41.89 19.92 -19.36
N HIS A 385 -43.20 20.08 -19.34
CA HIS A 385 -43.84 21.34 -19.05
C HIS A 385 -45.09 21.15 -18.19
N ASP A 386 -45.43 22.17 -17.38
CA ASP A 386 -46.72 22.21 -16.69
C ASP A 386 -47.81 22.88 -17.54
N GLN A 387 -49.02 22.94 -16.98
CA GLN A 387 -50.19 23.59 -17.57
C GLN A 387 -50.07 25.12 -17.71
N ASN A 388 -49.09 25.73 -17.04
CA ASN A 388 -48.77 27.15 -17.13
C ASN A 388 -47.60 27.42 -18.10
N ASN A 389 -47.13 26.41 -18.84
CA ASN A 389 -45.95 26.44 -19.69
C ASN A 389 -44.64 26.74 -18.94
N ASN A 390 -44.55 26.42 -17.64
CA ASN A 390 -43.25 26.32 -16.98
C ASN A 390 -42.56 25.05 -17.49
N PHE A 391 -41.28 25.14 -17.89
CA PHE A 391 -40.59 24.06 -18.57
C PHE A 391 -39.28 23.66 -17.88
N LEU A 392 -38.92 22.38 -18.07
CA LEU A 392 -37.63 21.80 -17.74
C LEU A 392 -37.11 21.12 -19.02
N GLN A 393 -35.92 21.53 -19.47
CA GLN A 393 -35.30 21.08 -20.73
C GLN A 393 -33.88 20.57 -20.47
#